data_AF-A0A2V8C8F2-F1
#
_entry.id   AF-A0A2V8C8F2-F1
#
_cell.length_a   1.000
_cell.length_b   1.000
_cell.length_c   1.000
_cell.angle_alpha   90.00
_cell.angle_beta   90.00
_cell.angle_gamma   90.00
#
_symmetry.space_group_name_H-M   'P 1'
#
loop_
_entity.id
_entity.type
_entity.pdbx_description
1 polymer ?
#
loop_
_entity_poly.entity_id
_entity_poly.type
_entity_poly.pdbx_seq_one_letter_code
_entity_poly.pdbx_strand_id
1 'polypeptide(L)'
;MKAFTYIATIAAALTLTGCVAHQVEPPPLSGPSDLALSLSVTASPETINQDGASQSRITISAIGPEGKVKASLPIRVDMALSGVAQDFGTLSARSVVTNTDGKAFVVFTAPPSPVGGITGTCQGVAGTCVDIVATASESGSGTFATAAPASGTIRLVPPGVILPPAGTPTASFTFTPTPVSVLVPVTFDASASTAGNGATAISSFAWNFGDGSTATGQVATHA
;
A
#
# COMPACT_ATOMS: atom_id res chain seq x y z
N MET A 1 91.68 -63.86 19.61
CA MET A 1 90.89 -63.57 20.84
C MET A 1 89.76 -62.62 20.47
N LYS A 2 88.52 -63.05 20.76
CA LYS A 2 87.24 -62.31 20.77
C LYS A 2 86.73 -61.72 19.44
N ALA A 3 85.88 -62.51 18.78
CA ALA A 3 84.85 -62.04 17.87
C ALA A 3 83.80 -61.22 18.66
N PHE A 4 83.36 -60.09 18.09
CA PHE A 4 82.27 -59.28 18.63
C PHE A 4 81.16 -59.13 17.60
N THR A 5 80.00 -59.56 18.06
CA THR A 5 78.65 -59.63 17.47
C THR A 5 78.15 -58.26 17.00
N TYR A 6 77.63 -58.17 15.77
CA TYR A 6 76.82 -57.04 15.30
C TYR A 6 75.34 -57.39 15.34
N ILE A 7 74.59 -56.55 16.05
CA ILE A 7 73.14 -56.61 16.25
C ILE A 7 72.44 -56.07 15.00
N ALA A 8 71.49 -56.84 14.45
CA ALA A 8 70.61 -56.44 13.36
C ALA A 8 69.48 -55.56 13.89
N THR A 9 69.34 -54.34 13.37
CA THR A 9 68.21 -53.45 13.62
C THR A 9 67.15 -53.61 12.51
N ILE A 10 65.95 -54.00 12.90
CA ILE A 10 64.78 -54.15 12.03
C ILE A 10 64.06 -52.79 11.96
N ALA A 11 63.99 -52.19 10.77
CA ALA A 11 63.19 -50.99 10.52
C ALA A 11 61.76 -51.38 10.10
N ALA A 12 60.78 -51.01 10.92
CA ALA A 12 59.36 -51.20 10.62
C ALA A 12 58.84 -50.11 9.67
N ALA A 13 58.36 -50.50 8.49
CA ALA A 13 57.75 -49.60 7.51
C ALA A 13 56.27 -49.35 7.85
N LEU A 14 55.92 -48.10 8.16
CA LEU A 14 54.55 -47.62 8.32
C LEU A 14 53.97 -47.25 6.95
N THR A 15 52.93 -47.94 6.49
CA THR A 15 52.19 -47.57 5.28
C THR A 15 51.09 -46.57 5.62
N LEU A 16 51.22 -45.33 5.15
CA LEU A 16 50.18 -44.31 5.22
C LEU A 16 49.22 -44.48 4.03
N THR A 17 47.99 -44.94 4.29
CA THR A 17 46.88 -44.89 3.34
C THR A 17 46.32 -43.47 3.28
N GLY A 18 46.76 -42.68 2.30
CA GLY A 18 46.16 -41.39 1.98
C GLY A 18 44.91 -41.57 1.11
N CYS A 19 43.77 -41.06 1.55
CA CYS A 19 42.59 -40.92 0.70
C CYS A 19 42.90 -39.87 -0.38
N VAL A 20 42.89 -40.28 -1.65
CA VAL A 20 43.02 -39.37 -2.79
C VAL A 20 41.70 -38.61 -2.93
N ALA A 21 41.63 -37.37 -2.44
CA ALA A 21 40.53 -36.48 -2.80
C ALA A 21 40.66 -36.18 -4.29
N HIS A 22 39.82 -36.82 -5.12
CA HIS A 22 39.63 -36.39 -6.50
C HIS A 22 39.20 -34.93 -6.45
N GLN A 23 40.06 -34.04 -6.92
CA GLN A 23 39.72 -32.64 -7.11
C GLN A 23 38.66 -32.61 -8.21
N VAL A 24 37.39 -32.58 -7.81
CA VAL A 24 36.28 -32.32 -8.70
C VAL A 24 36.46 -30.88 -9.15
N GLU A 25 36.81 -30.70 -10.41
CA GLU A 25 36.79 -29.40 -11.07
C GLU A 25 35.41 -28.79 -10.81
N PRO A 26 35.32 -27.58 -10.21
CA PRO A 26 34.02 -26.99 -9.92
C PRO A 26 33.25 -26.96 -11.25
N PRO A 27 32.04 -27.53 -11.31
CA PRO A 27 31.26 -27.51 -12.54
C PRO A 27 31.20 -26.06 -13.02
N PRO A 28 31.38 -25.81 -14.34
CA PRO A 28 31.30 -24.45 -14.85
C PRO A 28 29.99 -23.86 -14.37
N LEU A 29 30.02 -22.62 -13.87
CA LEU A 29 28.86 -21.85 -13.40
C LEU A 29 27.89 -21.65 -14.58
N SER A 30 27.19 -22.71 -14.94
CA SER A 30 26.22 -22.79 -16.04
C SER A 30 24.86 -22.99 -15.39
N GLY A 31 24.54 -22.10 -14.45
CA GLY A 31 23.13 -21.77 -14.25
C GLY A 31 22.66 -20.94 -15.44
N PRO A 32 21.37 -20.96 -15.81
CA PRO A 32 20.81 -20.06 -16.81
C PRO A 32 20.83 -18.64 -16.25
N SER A 33 21.98 -17.98 -16.28
CA SER A 33 22.14 -16.55 -16.04
C SER A 33 22.17 -15.83 -17.38
N ASP A 34 21.18 -16.11 -18.23
CA ASP A 34 20.74 -15.06 -19.12
C ASP A 34 20.10 -14.01 -18.22
N LEU A 35 20.64 -12.80 -18.22
CA LEU A 35 19.99 -11.64 -17.64
C LEU A 35 18.52 -11.63 -18.10
N ALA A 36 17.55 -11.58 -17.19
CA ALA A 36 16.15 -11.43 -17.56
C ALA A 36 15.80 -9.94 -17.75
N LEU A 37 14.68 -9.63 -18.41
CA LEU A 37 14.14 -8.28 -18.39
C LEU A 37 14.00 -7.78 -16.94
N SER A 38 14.51 -6.59 -16.68
CA SER A 38 14.41 -5.91 -15.40
C SER A 38 13.54 -4.67 -15.52
N LEU A 39 12.57 -4.55 -14.63
CA LEU A 39 11.74 -3.37 -14.48
C LEU A 39 12.07 -2.67 -13.15
N SER A 40 12.04 -1.34 -13.16
CA SER A 40 12.03 -0.54 -11.94
C SER A 40 10.93 0.51 -12.01
N VAL A 41 10.29 0.79 -10.87
CA VAL A 41 9.20 1.76 -10.75
C VAL A 41 9.60 2.77 -9.68
N THR A 42 9.55 4.05 -10.03
CA THR A 42 9.88 5.16 -9.12
C THR A 42 8.79 6.20 -9.13
N ALA A 43 8.42 6.71 -7.96
CA ALA A 43 7.44 7.76 -7.79
C ALA A 43 8.13 9.09 -7.46
N SER A 44 7.62 10.21 -7.98
CA SER A 44 8.16 11.53 -7.68
C SER A 44 7.04 12.58 -7.71
N PRO A 45 6.71 13.21 -6.57
CA PRO A 45 7.17 12.89 -5.21
C PRO A 45 6.61 11.55 -4.68
N GLU A 46 7.32 10.91 -3.75
CA GLU A 46 6.90 9.64 -3.12
C GLU A 46 5.86 9.84 -2.01
N THR A 47 5.72 11.06 -1.48
CA THR A 47 4.69 11.42 -0.51
C THR A 47 3.88 12.60 -1.04
N ILE A 48 2.55 12.45 -1.07
CA ILE A 48 1.63 13.49 -1.53
C ILE A 48 0.40 13.61 -0.63
N ASN A 49 -0.30 14.74 -0.72
CA ASN A 49 -1.55 14.91 0.01
C ASN A 49 -2.65 14.02 -0.56
N GLN A 50 -3.51 13.49 0.31
CA GLN A 50 -4.74 12.81 -0.09
C GLN A 50 -5.90 13.81 -0.14
N ASP A 51 -5.94 14.65 -1.18
CA ASP A 51 -6.82 15.80 -1.31
C ASP A 51 -7.71 15.76 -2.57
N GLY A 52 -7.63 14.70 -3.37
CA GLY A 52 -8.35 14.56 -4.63
C GLY A 52 -7.70 15.22 -5.85
N ALA A 53 -6.54 15.87 -5.69
CA ALA A 53 -5.90 16.65 -6.76
C ALA A 53 -4.37 16.49 -6.83
N SER A 54 -3.72 16.19 -5.71
CA SER A 54 -2.27 16.01 -5.62
C SER A 54 -1.79 14.87 -6.51
N GLN A 55 -0.65 15.07 -7.15
CA GLN A 55 -0.14 14.16 -8.17
C GLN A 55 1.27 13.68 -7.87
N SER A 56 1.55 12.43 -8.26
CA SER A 56 2.89 11.86 -8.31
C SER A 56 3.18 11.36 -9.72
N ARG A 57 4.37 11.69 -10.24
CA ARG A 57 4.85 11.15 -11.51
C ARG A 57 5.49 9.80 -11.25
N ILE A 58 4.99 8.79 -11.94
CA ILE A 58 5.54 7.44 -11.95
C ILE A 58 6.44 7.30 -13.17
N THR A 59 7.68 6.91 -12.94
CA THR A 59 8.64 6.57 -13.98
C THR A 59 8.96 5.09 -13.90
N ILE A 60 8.69 4.38 -14.99
CA ILE A 60 8.97 2.96 -15.15
C ILE A 60 10.17 2.84 -16.09
N SER A 61 11.24 2.19 -15.66
CA SER A 61 12.42 1.95 -16.50
C SER A 61 12.55 0.46 -16.79
N ALA A 62 12.90 0.12 -18.02
CA ALA A 62 13.08 -1.26 -18.47
C ALA A 62 14.49 -1.47 -19.02
N ILE A 63 15.16 -2.50 -18.50
CA ILE A 63 16.47 -2.97 -18.96
C ILE A 63 16.30 -4.38 -19.50
N GLY A 64 16.68 -4.60 -20.76
CA GLY A 64 16.62 -5.90 -21.42
C GLY A 64 17.69 -6.87 -20.91
N PRO A 65 17.61 -8.14 -21.35
CA PRO A 65 18.58 -9.18 -21.01
C PRO A 65 20.02 -8.77 -21.41
N GLU A 66 20.19 -7.97 -22.45
CA GLU A 66 21.50 -7.47 -22.87
C GLU A 66 22.10 -6.38 -21.96
N GLY A 67 21.43 -6.01 -20.86
CA GLY A 67 21.83 -4.91 -19.97
C GLY A 67 21.62 -3.51 -20.56
N LYS A 68 20.92 -3.41 -21.71
CA LYS A 68 20.59 -2.14 -22.39
C LYS A 68 19.15 -1.75 -22.12
N VAL A 69 18.85 -0.46 -22.28
CA VAL A 69 17.47 0.05 -22.18
C VAL A 69 16.56 -0.66 -23.19
N LYS A 70 15.39 -1.09 -22.73
CA LYS A 70 14.40 -1.77 -23.57
C LYS A 70 13.32 -0.78 -24.01
N ALA A 71 13.49 -0.23 -25.20
CA ALA A 71 12.50 0.62 -25.87
C ALA A 71 11.34 -0.19 -26.46
N SER A 72 10.22 0.49 -26.74
CA SER A 72 9.03 -0.08 -27.38
C SER A 72 8.44 -1.30 -26.65
N LEU A 73 8.61 -1.35 -25.32
CA LEU A 73 8.09 -2.42 -24.47
C LEU A 73 6.71 -2.03 -23.93
N PRO A 74 5.64 -2.77 -24.26
CA PRO A 74 4.32 -2.58 -23.67
C PRO A 74 4.32 -2.96 -22.18
N ILE A 75 3.76 -2.10 -21.34
CA ILE A 75 3.69 -2.25 -19.90
C ILE A 75 2.25 -2.00 -19.44
N ARG A 76 1.71 -2.96 -18.69
CA ARG A 76 0.49 -2.79 -17.90
C ARG A 76 0.86 -2.16 -16.56
N VAL A 77 0.06 -1.18 -16.13
CA VAL A 77 0.19 -0.52 -14.85
C VAL A 77 -1.11 -0.68 -14.08
N ASP A 78 -1.01 -1.29 -12.91
CA ASP A 78 -2.10 -1.50 -11.98
C ASP A 78 -1.74 -0.91 -10.61
N MET A 79 -2.73 -0.85 -9.72
CA MET A 79 -2.56 -0.36 -8.35
C MET A 79 -2.90 -1.46 -7.36
N ALA A 80 -2.17 -1.48 -6.26
CA ALA A 80 -2.48 -2.33 -5.13
C ALA A 80 -2.45 -1.51 -3.84
N LEU A 81 -3.32 -1.89 -2.91
CA LEU A 81 -3.37 -1.34 -1.56
C LEU A 81 -3.12 -2.50 -0.60
N SER A 82 -2.07 -2.39 0.21
CA SER A 82 -1.65 -3.46 1.14
C SER A 82 -1.48 -4.81 0.44
N GLY A 83 -0.93 -4.82 -0.78
CA GLY A 83 -0.72 -6.02 -1.59
C GLY A 83 -1.97 -6.57 -2.31
N VAL A 84 -3.16 -5.97 -2.11
CA VAL A 84 -4.38 -6.36 -2.81
C VAL A 84 -4.60 -5.45 -4.02
N ALA A 85 -4.72 -6.03 -5.22
CA ALA A 85 -5.03 -5.29 -6.43
C ALA A 85 -6.38 -4.59 -6.31
N GLN A 86 -6.37 -3.27 -6.25
CA GLN A 86 -7.55 -2.42 -6.20
C GLN A 86 -7.19 -1.00 -6.59
N ASP A 87 -8.16 -0.29 -7.14
CA ASP A 87 -7.96 1.11 -7.51
C ASP A 87 -8.10 2.01 -6.28
N PHE A 88 -7.11 2.89 -6.09
CA PHE A 88 -7.13 3.89 -5.03
C PHE A 88 -6.53 5.21 -5.52
N GLY A 89 -7.38 6.07 -6.09
CA GLY A 89 -6.96 7.22 -6.88
C GLY A 89 -7.13 6.96 -8.38
N THR A 90 -6.42 7.72 -9.21
CA THR A 90 -6.47 7.54 -10.67
C THR A 90 -5.08 7.51 -11.29
N LEU A 91 -4.93 6.73 -12.36
CA LEU A 91 -3.75 6.72 -13.22
C LEU A 91 -4.08 7.38 -14.55
N SER A 92 -3.18 8.21 -15.07
CA SER A 92 -3.34 8.85 -16.39
C SER A 92 -3.43 7.84 -17.53
N ALA A 93 -2.83 6.66 -17.35
CA ALA A 93 -2.90 5.53 -18.27
C ALA A 93 -2.61 4.23 -17.51
N ARG A 94 -3.21 3.12 -17.96
CA ARG A 94 -2.91 1.77 -17.45
C ARG A 94 -2.11 0.91 -18.42
N SER A 95 -1.96 1.37 -19.66
CA SER A 95 -1.15 0.72 -20.67
C SER A 95 -0.23 1.78 -21.24
N VAL A 96 1.06 1.57 -21.13
CA VAL A 96 2.11 2.49 -21.60
C VAL A 96 3.17 1.72 -22.34
N VAL A 97 3.93 2.41 -23.17
CA VAL A 97 5.03 1.82 -23.93
C VAL A 97 6.30 2.59 -23.61
N THR A 98 7.41 1.89 -23.38
CA THR A 98 8.69 2.56 -23.13
C THR A 98 9.18 3.32 -24.36
N ASN A 99 9.73 4.51 -24.13
CA ASN A 99 10.34 5.35 -25.15
C ASN A 99 11.74 4.82 -25.54
N THR A 100 12.46 5.59 -26.37
CA THR A 100 13.83 5.25 -26.82
C THR A 100 14.84 5.11 -25.68
N ASP A 101 14.58 5.73 -24.53
CA ASP A 101 15.42 5.63 -23.33
C ASP A 101 15.02 4.46 -22.43
N GLY A 102 14.09 3.60 -22.87
CA GLY A 102 13.55 2.49 -22.10
C GLY A 102 12.66 2.93 -20.94
N LYS A 103 12.06 4.12 -21.01
CA LYS A 103 11.22 4.68 -19.95
C LYS A 103 9.77 4.87 -20.36
N ALA A 104 8.85 4.60 -19.44
CA ALA A 104 7.44 4.95 -19.57
C ALA A 104 7.01 5.82 -18.38
N PHE A 105 6.00 6.67 -18.60
CA PHE A 105 5.53 7.63 -17.60
C PHE A 105 4.02 7.48 -17.39
N VAL A 106 3.60 7.52 -16.13
CA VAL A 106 2.20 7.60 -15.72
C VAL A 106 2.09 8.67 -14.64
N VAL A 107 0.99 9.41 -14.60
CA VAL A 107 0.68 10.30 -13.48
C VAL A 107 -0.35 9.61 -12.60
N PHE A 108 -0.02 9.46 -11.32
CA PHE A 108 -0.97 9.08 -10.29
C PHE A 108 -1.60 10.35 -9.71
N THR A 109 -2.92 10.39 -9.57
CA THR A 109 -3.66 11.44 -8.86
C THR A 109 -4.32 10.86 -7.63
N ALA A 110 -4.06 11.47 -6.47
CA ALA A 110 -4.57 11.01 -5.19
C ALA A 110 -6.11 11.11 -5.13
N PRO A 111 -6.79 10.16 -4.48
CA PRO A 111 -8.22 10.28 -4.21
C PRO A 111 -8.50 11.37 -3.15
N PRO A 112 -9.76 11.79 -2.98
CA PRO A 112 -10.16 12.66 -1.88
C PRO A 112 -9.81 12.07 -0.51
N SER A 113 -9.67 12.95 0.48
CA SER A 113 -9.41 12.55 1.86
C SER A 113 -10.58 11.72 2.43
N PRO A 114 -10.33 10.68 3.23
CA PRO A 114 -11.40 9.94 3.88
C PRO A 114 -12.14 10.83 4.88
N VAL A 115 -13.46 10.67 4.97
CA VAL A 115 -14.29 11.27 6.01
C VAL A 115 -13.96 10.62 7.36
N GLY A 116 -13.00 11.18 8.10
CA GLY A 116 -12.53 10.63 9.37
C GLY A 116 -11.03 10.74 9.65
N GLY A 117 -10.24 11.27 8.70
CA GLY A 117 -8.81 11.46 8.89
C GLY A 117 -7.98 10.19 8.71
N ILE A 118 -6.76 10.17 9.27
CA ILE A 118 -5.79 9.08 9.07
C ILE A 118 -6.18 7.86 9.90
N THR A 119 -6.41 6.71 9.27
CA THR A 119 -6.68 5.43 9.96
C THR A 119 -5.62 4.37 9.72
N GLY A 120 -4.57 4.66 8.94
CA GLY A 120 -3.55 3.70 8.54
C GLY A 120 -2.11 4.18 8.71
N THR A 121 -1.19 3.23 8.53
CA THR A 121 0.25 3.50 8.40
C THR A 121 0.74 3.04 7.04
N CYS A 122 1.72 3.75 6.51
CA CYS A 122 2.50 3.38 5.34
C CYS A 122 3.95 3.24 5.77
N GLN A 123 4.52 2.03 5.69
CA GLN A 123 5.90 1.76 6.13
C GLN A 123 6.21 2.26 7.56
N GLY A 124 5.26 2.08 8.49
CA GLY A 124 5.43 2.47 9.89
C GLY A 124 5.20 3.96 10.20
N VAL A 125 4.92 4.80 9.20
CA VAL A 125 4.55 6.21 9.39
C VAL A 125 3.09 6.47 9.03
N ALA A 126 2.48 7.51 9.61
CA ALA A 126 1.09 7.85 9.32
C ALA A 126 0.86 8.11 7.81
N GLY A 127 -0.17 7.49 7.26
CA GLY A 127 -0.56 7.61 5.86
C GLY A 127 -1.05 6.29 5.26
N THR A 128 -1.33 6.30 3.96
CA THR A 128 -1.82 5.15 3.20
C THR A 128 -0.81 4.80 2.11
N CYS A 129 -0.33 3.55 2.07
CA CYS A 129 0.55 3.07 1.00
C CYS A 129 -0.29 2.66 -0.22
N VAL A 130 0.04 3.21 -1.38
CA VAL A 130 -0.43 2.75 -2.68
C VAL A 130 0.76 2.21 -3.45
N ASP A 131 0.70 0.95 -3.82
CA ASP A 131 1.74 0.32 -4.64
C ASP A 131 1.34 0.41 -6.11
N ILE A 132 2.19 1.04 -6.92
CA ILE A 132 2.06 1.05 -8.37
C ILE A 132 2.81 -0.16 -8.91
N VAL A 133 2.09 -1.07 -9.56
CA VAL A 133 2.61 -2.33 -10.05
C VAL A 133 2.72 -2.26 -11.58
N ALA A 134 3.93 -2.44 -12.10
CA ALA A 134 4.22 -2.47 -13.52
C ALA A 134 4.54 -3.90 -13.96
N THR A 135 3.87 -4.36 -15.02
CA THR A 135 4.04 -5.69 -15.58
C THR A 135 4.26 -5.59 -17.09
N ALA A 136 5.40 -6.07 -17.59
CA ALA A 136 5.71 -6.03 -19.01
C ALA A 136 5.04 -7.15 -19.81
N SER A 137 4.75 -6.88 -21.09
CA SER A 137 4.36 -7.88 -22.08
C SER A 137 5.43 -7.98 -23.14
N GLU A 138 6.26 -9.02 -23.07
CA GLU A 138 7.45 -9.15 -23.93
C GLU A 138 7.14 -9.59 -25.36
N SER A 139 5.98 -10.21 -25.61
CA SER A 139 5.70 -10.86 -26.89
C SER A 139 4.86 -10.02 -27.86
N GLY A 140 4.51 -8.76 -27.53
CA GLY A 140 3.58 -7.96 -28.33
C GLY A 140 2.17 -8.58 -28.49
N SER A 141 1.93 -9.72 -27.85
CA SER A 141 0.69 -10.51 -27.86
C SER A 141 -0.34 -10.03 -26.83
N GLY A 142 0.01 -9.01 -26.04
CA GLY A 142 -0.84 -8.52 -24.94
C GLY A 142 -0.91 -9.47 -23.74
N THR A 143 -0.07 -10.51 -23.67
CA THR A 143 0.04 -11.39 -22.51
C THR A 143 1.12 -10.85 -21.55
N PHE A 144 0.73 -10.57 -20.30
CA PHE A 144 1.56 -9.90 -19.28
C PHE A 144 2.23 -10.86 -18.28
N ALA A 145 2.35 -12.16 -18.61
CA ALA A 145 2.66 -13.19 -17.61
C ALA A 145 4.14 -13.63 -17.56
N THR A 146 5.02 -13.18 -18.47
CA THR A 146 6.40 -13.68 -18.56
C THR A 146 7.44 -12.84 -17.80
N ALA A 147 7.15 -11.57 -17.50
CA ALA A 147 8.05 -10.70 -16.74
C ALA A 147 7.61 -10.60 -15.27
N ALA A 148 8.56 -10.68 -14.34
CA ALA A 148 8.29 -10.43 -12.93
C ALA A 148 7.80 -8.98 -12.75
N PRO A 149 6.68 -8.74 -12.04
CA PRO A 149 6.20 -7.39 -11.82
C PRO A 149 7.17 -6.61 -10.95
N ALA A 150 7.29 -5.31 -11.23
CA ALA A 150 8.01 -4.36 -10.37
C ALA A 150 7.02 -3.40 -9.72
N SER A 151 7.31 -2.97 -8.49
CA SER A 151 6.46 -2.05 -7.76
C SER A 151 7.21 -0.84 -7.24
N GLY A 152 6.50 0.29 -7.14
CA GLY A 152 6.94 1.50 -6.47
C GLY A 152 5.82 2.04 -5.60
N THR A 153 6.14 2.43 -4.37
CA THR A 153 5.15 2.85 -3.38
C THR A 153 4.99 4.37 -3.36
N ILE A 154 3.75 4.83 -3.26
CA ILE A 154 3.39 6.21 -2.97
C ILE A 154 2.74 6.24 -1.59
N ARG A 155 3.17 7.17 -0.75
CA ARG A 155 2.55 7.45 0.54
C ARG A 155 1.57 8.62 0.40
N LEU A 156 0.31 8.35 0.73
CA LEU A 156 -0.74 9.37 0.78
C LEU A 156 -0.91 9.86 2.21
N VAL A 157 -0.92 11.17 2.39
CA VAL A 157 -1.10 11.83 3.68
C VAL A 157 -2.33 12.72 3.58
N PRO A 158 -3.42 12.45 4.31
CA PRO A 158 -4.52 13.40 4.41
C PRO A 158 -4.01 14.81 4.73
N PRO A 159 -4.45 15.84 4.01
CA PRO A 159 -4.09 17.21 4.36
C PRO A 159 -4.48 17.43 5.82
N GLY A 160 -3.53 17.89 6.63
CA GLY A 160 -3.76 18.25 8.02
C GLY A 160 -4.71 19.45 8.05
N VAL A 161 -6.01 19.19 7.96
CA VAL A 161 -7.01 20.23 8.18
C VAL A 161 -7.02 20.51 9.67
N ILE A 162 -6.45 21.65 10.06
CA ILE A 162 -6.86 22.31 11.29
C ILE A 162 -8.29 22.76 11.02
N LEU A 163 -9.25 21.84 11.18
CA LEU A 163 -10.65 22.22 11.23
C LEU A 163 -10.74 23.17 12.43
N PRO A 164 -11.17 24.44 12.25
CA PRO A 164 -11.47 25.28 13.39
C PRO A 164 -12.48 24.52 14.27
N PRO A 165 -12.49 24.76 15.59
CA PRO A 165 -13.45 24.13 16.48
C PRO A 165 -14.83 24.17 15.86
N ALA A 166 -15.49 23.01 15.79
CA ALA A 166 -16.81 22.91 15.20
C ALA A 166 -17.72 23.98 15.81
N GLY A 167 -18.46 24.67 14.94
CA GLY A 167 -19.48 25.61 15.39
C GLY A 167 -20.52 24.92 16.27
N THR A 168 -21.32 25.71 16.99
CA THR A 168 -22.44 25.17 17.76
C THR A 168 -23.52 24.60 16.82
N PRO A 169 -24.09 23.41 17.12
CA PRO A 169 -25.21 22.89 16.36
C PRO A 169 -26.44 23.80 16.51
N THR A 170 -27.30 23.84 15.49
CA THR A 170 -28.59 24.54 15.55
C THR A 170 -29.68 23.52 15.76
N ALA A 171 -30.31 23.54 16.94
CA ALA A 171 -31.41 22.66 17.27
C ALA A 171 -32.70 23.11 16.57
N SER A 172 -33.42 22.16 15.97
CA SER A 172 -34.72 22.36 15.33
C SER A 172 -35.51 21.07 15.46
N PHE A 173 -36.78 21.18 15.88
CA PHE A 173 -37.65 20.03 16.05
C PHE A 173 -39.11 20.35 15.74
N THR A 174 -39.86 19.31 15.41
CA THR A 174 -41.32 19.32 15.32
C THR A 174 -41.92 18.36 16.35
N PHE A 175 -43.19 18.53 16.68
CA PHE A 175 -43.89 17.61 17.59
C PHE A 175 -45.31 17.29 17.10
N THR A 176 -45.77 16.09 17.42
CA THR A 176 -47.10 15.58 17.05
C THR A 176 -47.68 14.70 18.16
N PRO A 177 -49.00 14.73 18.42
CA PRO A 177 -50.05 15.44 17.68
C PRO A 177 -50.22 16.92 18.08
N THR A 178 -50.94 17.67 17.24
CA THR A 178 -51.45 19.02 17.54
C THR A 178 -52.97 19.04 17.31
N PRO A 179 -53.81 19.42 18.29
CA PRO A 179 -53.47 19.86 19.65
C PRO A 179 -52.93 18.74 20.54
N VAL A 180 -52.16 19.13 21.56
CA VAL A 180 -51.65 18.21 22.59
C VAL A 180 -52.71 18.04 23.67
N SER A 181 -52.93 16.81 24.12
CA SER A 181 -53.84 16.47 25.22
C SER A 181 -53.05 15.87 26.38
N VAL A 182 -53.48 16.16 27.60
CA VAL A 182 -52.88 15.63 28.83
C VAL A 182 -52.94 14.10 28.85
N LEU A 183 -51.86 13.44 29.28
CA LEU A 183 -51.69 11.97 29.31
C LEU A 183 -51.72 11.29 27.93
N VAL A 184 -51.52 12.04 26.85
CA VAL A 184 -51.37 11.49 25.50
C VAL A 184 -49.91 11.63 25.07
N PRO A 185 -49.24 10.53 24.65
CA PRO A 185 -47.87 10.60 24.15
C PRO A 185 -47.71 11.58 22.99
N VAL A 186 -46.75 12.49 23.14
CA VAL A 186 -46.27 13.42 22.11
C VAL A 186 -44.92 12.93 21.61
N THR A 187 -44.80 12.80 20.30
CA THR A 187 -43.53 12.49 19.63
C THR A 187 -42.86 13.78 19.19
N PHE A 188 -41.57 13.91 19.51
CA PHE A 188 -40.69 15.01 19.14
C PHE A 188 -39.66 14.49 18.13
N ASP A 189 -39.51 15.17 17.01
CA ASP A 189 -38.58 14.83 15.94
C ASP A 189 -37.62 15.99 15.69
N ALA A 190 -36.34 15.79 16.00
CA ALA A 190 -35.25 16.76 15.81
C ALA A 190 -34.47 16.57 14.50
N SER A 191 -35.00 15.81 13.54
CA SER A 191 -34.33 15.55 12.25
C SER A 191 -34.01 16.81 11.44
N ALA A 192 -34.71 17.91 11.70
CA ALA A 192 -34.44 19.21 11.11
C ALA A 192 -33.24 19.96 11.75
N SER A 193 -32.63 19.42 12.80
CA SER A 193 -31.44 20.02 13.43
C SER A 193 -30.22 19.93 12.52
N THR A 194 -29.38 20.96 12.53
CA THR A 194 -28.18 21.02 11.69
C THR A 194 -26.90 21.01 12.54
N ALA A 195 -25.89 20.25 12.09
CA ALA A 195 -24.56 20.29 12.69
C ALA A 195 -23.94 21.68 12.55
N GLY A 196 -23.05 22.06 13.47
CA GLY A 196 -22.35 23.33 13.39
C GLY A 196 -21.32 23.37 12.26
N ASN A 197 -20.91 24.56 11.85
CA ASN A 197 -19.92 24.74 10.78
C ASN A 197 -18.62 23.96 11.11
N GLY A 198 -18.11 23.18 10.16
CA GLY A 198 -16.94 22.32 10.36
C GLY A 198 -17.22 20.96 11.02
N ALA A 199 -18.46 20.67 11.45
CA ALA A 199 -18.89 19.34 11.86
C ALA A 199 -19.59 18.59 10.72
N THR A 200 -19.36 17.29 10.63
CA THR A 200 -19.99 16.40 9.64
C THR A 200 -21.33 15.85 10.10
N ALA A 201 -21.60 15.83 11.41
CA ALA A 201 -22.84 15.33 12.00
C ALA A 201 -23.05 15.87 13.43
N ILE A 202 -24.28 15.78 13.94
CA ILE A 202 -24.60 15.98 15.36
C ILE A 202 -24.22 14.71 16.13
N SER A 203 -23.46 14.84 17.21
CA SER A 203 -22.97 13.70 18.00
C SER A 203 -24.02 13.08 18.91
N SER A 204 -24.94 13.89 19.44
CA SER A 204 -25.99 13.43 20.35
C SER A 204 -27.19 14.36 20.37
N PHE A 205 -28.34 13.80 20.75
CA PHE A 205 -29.58 14.52 21.00
C PHE A 205 -30.00 14.26 22.45
N ALA A 206 -30.35 15.31 23.16
CA ALA A 206 -30.83 15.27 24.54
C ALA A 206 -32.08 16.12 24.68
N TRP A 207 -33.08 15.58 25.36
CA TRP A 207 -34.38 16.20 25.59
C TRP A 207 -34.58 16.44 27.08
N ASN A 208 -35.14 17.60 27.40
CA ASN A 208 -35.67 17.93 28.72
C ASN A 208 -37.11 18.42 28.52
N PHE A 209 -38.06 17.73 29.14
CA PHE A 209 -39.49 18.02 28.94
C PHE A 209 -40.04 19.05 29.95
N GLY A 210 -39.23 19.51 30.90
CA GLY A 210 -39.57 20.56 31.87
C GLY A 210 -40.27 20.06 33.14
N ASP A 211 -40.63 18.78 33.20
CA ASP A 211 -41.25 18.10 34.36
C ASP A 211 -40.24 17.32 35.23
N GLY A 212 -38.96 17.37 34.85
CA GLY A 212 -37.86 16.60 35.46
C GLY A 212 -37.52 15.31 34.72
N SER A 213 -38.29 14.91 33.72
CA SER A 213 -37.97 13.78 32.84
C SER A 213 -37.07 14.21 31.67
N THR A 214 -36.29 13.25 31.15
CA THR A 214 -35.35 13.47 30.05
C THR A 214 -35.39 12.29 29.08
N ALA A 215 -34.96 12.53 27.83
CA ALA A 215 -34.78 11.48 26.83
C ALA A 215 -33.54 11.76 25.97
N THR A 216 -33.12 10.77 25.19
CA THR A 216 -32.04 10.89 24.21
C THR A 216 -32.48 10.34 22.86
N GLY A 217 -31.73 10.68 21.81
CA GLY A 217 -32.02 10.25 20.44
C GLY A 217 -32.70 11.32 19.61
N GLN A 218 -32.58 11.22 18.28
CA GLN A 218 -33.10 12.21 17.33
C GLN A 218 -34.63 12.33 17.39
N VAL A 219 -35.31 11.23 17.72
CA VAL A 219 -36.75 11.17 17.95
C VAL A 219 -36.99 10.69 19.38
N ALA A 220 -37.87 11.36 20.11
CA ALA A 220 -38.24 10.99 21.47
C ALA A 220 -39.75 11.13 21.70
N THR A 221 -40.27 10.45 22.71
CA THR A 221 -41.69 10.50 23.09
C THR A 221 -41.83 10.80 24.59
N HIS A 222 -42.83 11.60 24.96
CA HIS A 222 -43.16 11.95 26.35
C HIS A 222 -44.68 12.21 26.51
N ALA A 223 -45.26 11.99 27.70
CA ALA A 223 -46.69 12.05 27.96
C ALA A 223 -47.02 12.65 29.34
#